data_AF-A0AA39HUI7-F1
#
_entry.id   AF-A0AA39HUI7-F1
#
_cell.length_a   1.000
_cell.length_b   1.000
_cell.length_c   1.000
_cell.angle_alpha   90.00
_cell.angle_beta   90.00
_cell.angle_gamma   90.00
#
_symmetry.space_group_name_H-M   'P 1'
#
loop_
_entity.id
_entity.type
_entity.pdbx_description
1 polymer ?
#
loop_
_entity_poly.entity_id
_entity_poly.type
_entity_poly.pdbx_seq_one_letter_code
_entity_poly.pdbx_strand_id
1 'polypeptide(L)'
;MFYYFLAMTKTLTVPGFYYEGSGRTKWMFLITASLSQYATFTYRVFSTLMVLLTYISCTYPLQFSAFLTNRRIFQVFIAGHGLVLFLMSLVVPHTFDGIIIRNTTHINEVNVFTYFSYVKQVVLLTLFVYMIVLYVLSIYKIVQFSRKFRTSSNLKRRSQLLSVLVYCTPPNILLALLIPREICIIAKGHQLTTVHPYKGICEASFAMYTWVGNVRFFTTSLCTLIAFKEYRDVVLRPLRRLKKASASMVATNLVLAMNAPTALAFEVGHTAVNATVILLSIFYVKSSLCRTYALNHAIVSSLISCFEMFLNFVEITGFLKDSFFGSKLKWTHFMKVVINQYTNCTYCVFSTLIVLMNYILYTYPMKYSHLMNKRKVLHVLIAGHGVVIFLVALVVPGAINEVVMKNSARVTEVNLFALLFFFQHIVLHIQLGVMTVLYVMAVYKIIKFTKKKKSRNARRSQLLSVLIYCTPPNIFLLINLPRDICVVATGLDLVADPLFISVCDVSRTVFHYISSMRFAVASLCILIAFREYRRAIVRLLKGQQIGPQSAVFTVSTVCC
;
A
#
# COMPACT_ATOMS: atom_id res chain seq x y z
N MET A 1 -19.80 11.79 2.50
CA MET A 1 -18.39 11.35 2.61
C MET A 1 -17.42 12.47 2.98
N PHE A 2 -17.29 13.57 2.23
CA PHE A 2 -16.26 14.59 2.52
C PHE A 2 -16.42 15.26 3.91
N TYR A 3 -17.62 15.73 4.25
CA TYR A 3 -17.95 16.23 5.60
C TYR A 3 -17.78 15.16 6.71
N TYR A 4 -17.99 13.88 6.37
CA TYR A 4 -17.80 12.76 7.28
C TYR A 4 -16.32 12.49 7.57
N PHE A 5 -15.45 12.70 6.58
CA PHE A 5 -14.00 12.64 6.72
C PHE A 5 -13.46 13.80 7.56
N LEU A 6 -13.97 15.03 7.34
CA LEU A 6 -13.66 16.22 8.15
C LEU A 6 -14.10 16.11 9.61
N ALA A 7 -15.23 15.44 9.88
CA ALA A 7 -15.64 15.13 11.25
C ALA A 7 -14.67 14.13 11.91
N MET A 8 -14.30 13.05 11.20
CA MET A 8 -13.38 12.03 11.71
C MET A 8 -11.96 12.56 11.97
N THR A 9 -11.44 13.49 11.15
CA THR A 9 -10.12 14.10 11.41
C THR A 9 -10.11 15.06 12.60
N LYS A 10 -11.23 15.72 12.91
CA LYS A 10 -11.38 16.51 14.16
C LYS A 10 -11.70 15.66 15.40
N THR A 11 -12.04 14.38 15.21
CA THR A 11 -12.38 13.43 16.30
C THR A 11 -11.43 12.23 16.29
N LEU A 12 -10.13 12.48 16.05
CA LEU A 12 -9.07 11.56 16.43
C LEU A 12 -8.99 11.52 17.96
N THR A 13 -9.88 10.72 18.56
CA THR A 13 -9.96 10.51 20.00
C THR A 13 -8.68 9.84 20.49
N VAL A 14 -7.79 10.62 21.09
CA VAL A 14 -6.79 10.11 22.03
C VAL A 14 -7.56 9.40 23.16
N PRO A 15 -7.27 8.11 23.45
CA PRO A 15 -7.87 7.43 24.59
C PRO A 15 -7.35 8.08 25.89
N GLY A 16 -8.16 8.94 26.50
CA GLY A 16 -7.79 9.68 27.71
C GLY A 16 -8.46 11.05 27.87
N PHE A 17 -8.92 11.68 26.79
CA PHE A 17 -9.64 12.95 26.89
C PHE A 17 -11.11 12.73 27.27
N TYR A 18 -11.46 13.14 28.50
CA TYR A 18 -12.85 13.41 28.87
C TYR A 18 -13.37 14.58 28.03
N TYR A 19 -14.38 14.31 27.20
CA TYR A 19 -15.02 15.36 26.42
C TYR A 19 -16.01 16.13 27.29
N GLU A 20 -15.56 17.22 27.91
CA GLU A 20 -16.43 18.29 28.47
C GLU A 20 -17.11 19.11 27.34
N GLY A 21 -17.58 18.42 26.31
CA GLY A 21 -18.28 19.01 25.19
C GLY A 21 -19.74 19.25 25.53
N SER A 22 -20.25 20.43 25.15
CA SER A 22 -21.68 20.74 25.19
C SER A 22 -22.51 19.67 24.48
N GLY A 23 -23.78 19.48 24.89
CA GLY A 23 -24.60 18.35 24.41
C GLY A 23 -24.64 18.17 22.89
N ARG A 24 -24.53 19.25 22.11
CA ARG A 24 -24.43 19.21 20.63
C ARG A 24 -23.25 18.38 20.12
N THR A 25 -22.08 18.44 20.76
CA THR A 25 -20.89 17.68 20.31
C THR A 25 -21.06 16.18 20.56
N LYS A 26 -21.66 15.80 21.70
CA LYS A 26 -21.99 14.42 22.04
C LYS A 26 -22.94 13.79 21.01
N TRP A 27 -23.99 14.53 20.61
CA TRP A 27 -24.89 14.10 19.55
C TRP A 27 -24.20 13.94 18.19
N MET A 28 -23.34 14.88 17.79
CA MET A 28 -22.56 14.75 16.55
C MET A 28 -21.62 13.53 16.57
N PHE A 29 -20.99 13.24 17.71
CA PHE A 29 -20.13 12.07 17.87
C PHE A 29 -20.94 10.76 17.79
N LEU A 30 -22.08 10.67 18.48
CA LEU A 30 -23.00 9.52 18.40
C LEU A 30 -23.49 9.26 16.97
N ILE A 31 -23.87 10.30 16.23
CA ILE A 31 -24.28 10.20 14.82
C ILE A 31 -23.10 9.72 13.96
N THR A 32 -21.90 10.30 14.13
CA THR A 32 -20.71 9.95 13.35
C THR A 32 -20.26 8.51 13.59
N ALA A 33 -20.26 8.07 14.85
CA ALA A 33 -19.98 6.70 15.26
C ALA A 33 -21.02 5.72 14.69
N SER A 34 -22.31 6.05 14.78
CA SER A 34 -23.40 5.22 14.26
C SER A 34 -23.30 5.04 12.73
N LEU A 35 -23.03 6.11 11.99
CA LEU A 35 -22.79 6.04 10.54
C LEU A 35 -21.53 5.23 10.19
N SER A 36 -20.49 5.23 11.05
CA SER A 36 -19.27 4.44 10.88
C SER A 36 -19.53 2.94 10.96
N GLN A 37 -20.32 2.57 11.97
CA GLN A 37 -20.72 1.19 12.24
C GLN A 37 -21.67 0.72 11.13
N TYR A 38 -22.65 1.54 10.72
CA TYR A 38 -23.55 1.24 9.61
C TYR A 38 -22.76 0.97 8.31
N ALA A 39 -21.80 1.83 7.95
CA ALA A 39 -20.95 1.63 6.78
C ALA A 39 -20.10 0.36 6.88
N THR A 40 -19.59 0.04 8.08
CA THR A 40 -18.80 -1.19 8.33
C THR A 40 -19.65 -2.46 8.21
N PHE A 41 -20.85 -2.48 8.77
CA PHE A 41 -21.76 -3.63 8.70
C PHE A 41 -22.33 -3.81 7.30
N THR A 42 -22.70 -2.72 6.63
CA THR A 42 -23.10 -2.72 5.21
C THR A 42 -22.04 -3.40 4.35
N TYR A 43 -20.75 -3.07 4.55
CA TYR A 43 -19.67 -3.74 3.83
C TYR A 43 -19.57 -5.24 4.15
N ARG A 44 -19.56 -5.63 5.43
CA ARG A 44 -19.43 -7.04 5.86
C ARG A 44 -20.59 -7.91 5.35
N VAL A 45 -21.82 -7.42 5.44
CA VAL A 45 -23.01 -8.15 4.99
C VAL A 45 -23.02 -8.28 3.47
N PHE A 46 -22.82 -7.19 2.73
CA PHE A 46 -22.85 -7.24 1.26
C PHE A 46 -21.63 -7.90 0.62
N SER A 47 -20.44 -7.87 1.23
CA SER A 47 -19.30 -8.64 0.73
C SER A 47 -19.58 -10.14 0.85
N THR A 48 -20.11 -10.59 1.98
CA THR A 48 -20.54 -11.98 2.21
C THR A 48 -21.63 -12.40 1.20
N LEU A 49 -22.63 -11.55 1.00
CA LEU A 49 -23.73 -11.80 0.07
C LEU A 49 -23.25 -11.88 -1.39
N MET A 50 -22.34 -11.00 -1.80
CA MET A 50 -21.73 -11.03 -3.14
C MET A 50 -20.90 -12.29 -3.38
N VAL A 51 -20.15 -12.76 -2.38
CA VAL A 51 -19.41 -14.03 -2.47
C VAL A 51 -20.37 -15.23 -2.51
N LEU A 52 -21.44 -15.24 -1.72
CA LEU A 52 -22.48 -16.27 -1.77
C LEU A 52 -23.15 -16.35 -3.16
N LEU A 53 -23.60 -15.22 -3.70
CA LEU A 53 -24.18 -15.16 -5.04
C LEU A 53 -23.16 -15.62 -6.10
N THR A 54 -21.89 -15.24 -5.97
CA THR A 54 -20.81 -15.69 -6.85
C THR A 54 -20.66 -17.22 -6.79
N TYR A 55 -20.62 -17.81 -5.61
CA TYR A 55 -20.54 -19.26 -5.41
C TYR A 55 -21.72 -20.01 -6.05
N ILE A 56 -22.96 -19.56 -5.81
CA ILE A 56 -24.17 -20.16 -6.40
C ILE A 56 -24.12 -20.02 -7.93
N SER A 57 -23.67 -18.87 -8.46
CA SER A 57 -23.54 -18.64 -9.90
C SER A 57 -22.54 -19.58 -10.59
N CYS A 58 -21.52 -20.05 -9.87
CA CYS A 58 -20.53 -21.01 -10.36
C CYS A 58 -21.03 -22.44 -10.25
N THR A 59 -21.71 -22.77 -9.16
CA THR A 59 -22.06 -24.15 -8.80
C THR A 59 -23.36 -24.60 -9.47
N TYR A 60 -24.36 -23.73 -9.52
CA TYR A 60 -25.71 -24.04 -10.01
C TYR A 60 -26.17 -23.03 -11.07
N PRO A 61 -25.52 -22.99 -12.25
CA PRO A 61 -25.70 -21.93 -13.23
C PRO A 61 -27.15 -21.77 -13.74
N LEU A 62 -27.90 -22.87 -13.86
CA LEU A 62 -29.29 -22.90 -14.34
C LEU A 62 -30.27 -22.44 -13.25
N GLN A 63 -30.12 -22.97 -12.03
CA GLN A 63 -30.91 -22.54 -10.87
C GLN A 63 -30.65 -21.06 -10.54
N PHE A 64 -29.41 -20.60 -10.65
CA PHE A 64 -29.04 -19.19 -10.47
C PHE A 64 -29.79 -18.28 -11.46
N SER A 65 -29.87 -18.63 -12.75
CA SER A 65 -30.64 -17.85 -13.73
C SER A 65 -32.15 -17.91 -13.52
N ALA A 66 -32.69 -19.03 -13.04
CA ALA A 66 -34.12 -19.14 -12.70
C ALA A 66 -34.48 -18.41 -11.38
N PHE A 67 -33.54 -18.37 -10.43
CA PHE A 67 -33.79 -17.82 -9.09
C PHE A 67 -33.55 -16.31 -9.03
N LEU A 68 -32.53 -15.76 -9.69
CA LEU A 68 -32.18 -14.34 -9.58
C LEU A 68 -32.84 -13.48 -10.66
N THR A 69 -34.16 -13.40 -10.58
CA THR A 69 -34.93 -12.33 -11.23
C THR A 69 -34.61 -10.97 -10.58
N ASN A 70 -34.76 -9.87 -11.31
CA ASN A 70 -34.49 -8.51 -10.80
C ASN A 70 -35.22 -8.22 -9.46
N ARG A 71 -36.47 -8.68 -9.32
CA ARG A 71 -37.25 -8.55 -8.09
C ARG A 71 -36.62 -9.29 -6.91
N ARG A 72 -36.13 -10.51 -7.12
CA ARG A 72 -35.47 -11.31 -6.08
C ARG A 72 -34.09 -10.79 -5.72
N ILE A 73 -33.32 -10.27 -6.69
CA ILE A 73 -32.07 -9.54 -6.42
C ILE A 73 -32.35 -8.37 -5.47
N PHE A 74 -33.36 -7.56 -5.75
CA PHE A 74 -33.75 -6.42 -4.91
C PHE A 74 -34.19 -6.84 -3.51
N GLN A 75 -35.03 -7.88 -3.39
CA GLN A 75 -35.43 -8.47 -2.09
C GLN A 75 -34.23 -8.95 -1.28
N VAL A 76 -33.25 -9.58 -1.92
CA VAL A 76 -32.01 -10.05 -1.29
C VAL A 76 -31.16 -8.88 -0.75
N PHE A 77 -31.08 -7.75 -1.47
CA PHE A 77 -30.41 -6.54 -0.96
C PHE A 77 -31.20 -5.84 0.16
N ILE A 78 -32.54 -5.81 0.10
CA ILE A 78 -33.38 -5.34 1.22
C ILE A 78 -33.15 -6.17 2.47
N ALA A 79 -33.16 -7.51 2.35
CA ALA A 79 -32.90 -8.40 3.49
C ALA A 79 -31.51 -8.16 4.09
N GLY A 80 -30.49 -7.91 3.25
CA GLY A 80 -29.16 -7.52 3.71
C GLY A 80 -29.16 -6.16 4.45
N HIS A 81 -29.89 -5.15 3.97
CA HIS A 81 -30.08 -3.90 4.73
C HIS A 81 -30.83 -4.11 6.05
N GLY A 82 -31.84 -4.98 6.09
CA GLY A 82 -32.53 -5.37 7.31
C GLY A 82 -31.57 -5.98 8.35
N LEU A 83 -30.69 -6.88 7.91
CA LEU A 83 -29.64 -7.45 8.77
C LEU A 83 -28.64 -6.40 9.26
N VAL A 84 -28.29 -5.41 8.43
CA VAL A 84 -27.44 -4.27 8.84
C VAL A 84 -28.12 -3.40 9.89
N LEU A 85 -29.43 -3.11 9.74
CA LEU A 85 -30.20 -2.35 10.72
C LEU A 85 -30.36 -3.10 12.04
N PHE A 86 -30.55 -4.43 11.99
CA PHE A 86 -30.50 -5.29 13.17
C PHE A 86 -29.13 -5.24 13.86
N LEU A 87 -28.02 -5.36 13.12
CA LEU A 87 -26.67 -5.21 13.69
C LEU A 87 -26.42 -3.81 14.28
N MET A 88 -27.06 -2.77 13.73
CA MET A 88 -27.01 -1.42 14.30
C MET A 88 -27.82 -1.28 15.58
N SER A 89 -29.00 -1.91 15.70
CA SER A 89 -29.80 -1.85 16.93
C SER A 89 -29.10 -2.52 18.12
N LEU A 90 -28.19 -3.47 17.87
CA LEU A 90 -27.31 -4.04 18.90
C LEU A 90 -26.14 -3.12 19.32
N VAL A 91 -25.81 -2.09 18.55
CA VAL A 91 -24.67 -1.18 18.80
C VAL A 91 -25.06 0.16 19.38
N VAL A 92 -26.17 0.74 18.89
CA VAL A 92 -26.63 2.07 19.33
C VAL A 92 -26.79 2.14 20.85
N PRO A 93 -27.37 1.16 21.57
CA PRO A 93 -27.51 1.23 23.03
C PRO A 93 -26.18 1.35 23.78
N HIS A 94 -25.17 0.54 23.44
CA HIS A 94 -23.83 0.65 24.05
C HIS A 94 -23.14 1.98 23.69
N THR A 95 -23.35 2.47 22.47
CA THR A 95 -22.76 3.75 22.03
C THR A 95 -23.42 4.92 22.76
N PHE A 96 -24.72 4.84 23.00
CA PHE A 96 -25.51 5.82 23.75
C PHE A 96 -25.14 5.84 25.25
N ASP A 97 -25.06 4.68 25.91
CA ASP A 97 -24.73 4.57 27.34
C ASP A 97 -23.37 5.20 27.68
N GLY A 98 -22.32 4.90 26.91
CA GLY A 98 -21.00 5.50 27.13
C GLY A 98 -20.97 7.03 26.88
N ILE A 99 -21.49 7.49 25.74
CA ILE A 99 -21.36 8.89 25.33
C ILE A 99 -22.31 9.82 26.09
N ILE A 100 -23.57 9.39 26.28
CA ILE A 100 -24.65 10.26 26.78
C ILE A 100 -24.85 10.07 28.28
N ILE A 101 -24.94 8.83 28.77
CA ILE A 101 -25.32 8.54 30.16
C ILE A 101 -24.12 8.65 31.09
N ARG A 102 -23.06 7.88 30.84
CA ARG A 102 -21.92 7.78 31.77
C ARG A 102 -20.89 8.89 31.62
N ASN A 103 -20.94 9.67 30.53
CA ASN A 103 -19.91 10.65 30.15
C ASN A 103 -18.48 10.06 30.06
N THR A 104 -18.36 8.74 29.96
CA THR A 104 -17.08 8.01 29.90
C THR A 104 -17.08 7.04 28.75
N THR A 105 -15.94 6.95 28.06
CA THR A 105 -15.69 5.90 27.04
C THR A 105 -15.44 4.53 27.67
N HIS A 106 -15.26 4.47 28.99
CA HIS A 106 -14.93 3.27 29.76
C HIS A 106 -16.10 2.85 30.67
N ILE A 107 -16.97 2.01 30.13
CA ILE A 107 -17.91 1.20 30.92
C ILE A 107 -17.10 0.06 31.56
N ASN A 108 -17.00 0.03 32.89
CA ASN A 108 -16.27 -0.99 33.64
C ASN A 108 -17.19 -2.12 34.15
N GLU A 109 -18.50 -1.90 34.17
CA GLU A 109 -19.50 -2.86 34.62
C GLU A 109 -20.08 -3.65 33.45
N VAL A 110 -20.34 -4.94 33.65
CA VAL A 110 -21.03 -5.77 32.65
C VAL A 110 -22.53 -5.45 32.71
N ASN A 111 -23.00 -4.64 31.77
CA ASN A 111 -24.41 -4.27 31.63
C ASN A 111 -25.08 -4.96 30.42
N VAL A 112 -26.40 -4.85 30.29
CA VAL A 112 -27.18 -5.42 29.17
C VAL A 112 -26.65 -4.94 27.80
N PHE A 113 -26.13 -3.71 27.70
CA PHE A 113 -25.55 -3.17 26.47
C PHE A 113 -24.21 -3.81 26.10
N THR A 114 -23.46 -4.32 27.09
CA THR A 114 -22.27 -5.16 26.90
C THR A 114 -22.68 -6.49 26.26
N TYR A 115 -23.80 -7.09 26.70
CA TYR A 115 -24.34 -8.32 26.09
C TYR A 115 -24.77 -8.12 24.62
N PHE A 116 -25.46 -7.02 24.28
CA PHE A 116 -25.76 -6.71 22.87
C PHE A 116 -24.50 -6.53 22.02
N SER A 117 -23.48 -5.88 22.57
CA SER A 117 -22.17 -5.74 21.91
C SER A 117 -21.49 -7.09 21.68
N TYR A 118 -21.59 -8.02 22.64
CA TYR A 118 -21.11 -9.40 22.52
C TYR A 118 -21.86 -10.17 21.42
N VAL A 119 -23.20 -10.22 21.46
CA VAL A 119 -24.03 -10.92 20.45
C VAL A 119 -23.69 -10.44 19.05
N LYS A 120 -23.58 -9.11 18.87
CA LYS A 120 -23.14 -8.50 17.62
C LYS A 120 -21.76 -8.99 17.17
N GLN A 121 -20.76 -9.13 18.06
CA GLN A 121 -19.45 -9.67 17.65
C GLN A 121 -19.53 -11.14 17.25
N VAL A 122 -20.31 -11.97 17.94
CA VAL A 122 -20.51 -13.38 17.56
C VAL A 122 -21.12 -13.48 16.16
N VAL A 123 -22.15 -12.70 15.85
CA VAL A 123 -22.77 -12.66 14.52
C VAL A 123 -21.77 -12.18 13.45
N LEU A 124 -21.01 -11.11 13.73
CA LEU A 124 -20.04 -10.57 12.78
C LEU A 124 -18.85 -11.52 12.52
N LEU A 125 -18.39 -12.25 13.54
CA LEU A 125 -17.35 -13.27 13.41
C LEU A 125 -17.87 -14.47 12.62
N THR A 126 -19.10 -14.92 12.89
CA THR A 126 -19.77 -16.00 12.15
C THR A 126 -19.91 -15.66 10.67
N LEU A 127 -20.37 -14.44 10.34
CA LEU A 127 -20.44 -13.94 8.96
C LEU A 127 -19.06 -13.93 8.29
N PHE A 128 -18.00 -13.53 9.01
CA PHE A 128 -16.64 -13.50 8.48
C PHE A 128 -16.09 -14.91 8.19
N VAL A 129 -16.29 -15.87 9.08
CA VAL A 129 -15.92 -17.29 8.86
C VAL A 129 -16.68 -17.85 7.65
N TYR A 130 -17.99 -17.62 7.58
CA TYR A 130 -18.84 -18.06 6.47
C TYR A 130 -18.39 -17.45 5.12
N MET A 131 -18.04 -16.15 5.11
CA MET A 131 -17.47 -15.47 3.96
C MET A 131 -16.15 -16.10 3.49
N ILE A 132 -15.23 -16.46 4.40
CA ILE A 132 -13.98 -17.15 4.05
C ILE A 132 -14.26 -18.51 3.40
N VAL A 133 -15.14 -19.32 4.00
CA VAL A 133 -15.51 -20.64 3.48
C VAL A 133 -16.09 -20.51 2.06
N LEU A 134 -17.07 -19.63 1.86
CA LEU A 134 -17.65 -19.37 0.54
C LEU A 134 -16.63 -18.81 -0.46
N TYR A 135 -15.66 -18.02 -0.01
CA TYR A 135 -14.62 -17.44 -0.87
C TYR A 135 -13.65 -18.51 -1.39
N VAL A 136 -13.20 -19.42 -0.53
CA VAL A 136 -12.37 -20.57 -0.91
C VAL A 136 -13.14 -21.50 -1.86
N LEU A 137 -14.39 -21.83 -1.52
CA LEU A 137 -15.27 -22.64 -2.37
C LEU A 137 -15.52 -21.98 -3.74
N SER A 138 -15.68 -20.65 -3.78
CA SER A 138 -15.80 -19.88 -5.02
C SER A 138 -14.55 -19.99 -5.88
N ILE A 139 -13.35 -19.79 -5.32
CA ILE A 139 -12.09 -19.95 -6.06
C ILE A 139 -11.95 -21.36 -6.61
N TYR A 140 -12.19 -22.39 -5.79
CA TYR A 140 -12.14 -23.78 -6.22
C TYR A 140 -13.07 -24.05 -7.41
N LYS A 141 -14.34 -23.62 -7.32
CA LYS A 141 -15.32 -23.78 -8.41
C LYS A 141 -14.97 -22.96 -9.65
N ILE A 142 -14.43 -21.75 -9.50
CA ILE A 142 -13.95 -20.93 -10.63
C ILE A 142 -12.79 -21.61 -11.35
N VAL A 143 -11.83 -22.18 -10.61
CA VAL A 143 -10.71 -22.94 -11.19
C VAL A 143 -11.23 -24.19 -11.92
N GLN A 144 -12.11 -24.98 -11.29
CA GLN A 144 -12.74 -26.15 -11.89
C GLN A 144 -13.49 -25.80 -13.19
N PHE A 145 -14.33 -24.75 -13.14
CA PHE A 145 -15.09 -24.25 -14.30
C PHE A 145 -14.18 -23.75 -15.43
N SER A 146 -13.09 -23.05 -15.09
CA SER A 146 -12.15 -22.50 -16.08
C SER A 146 -11.37 -23.55 -16.87
N ARG A 147 -11.26 -24.78 -16.34
CA ARG A 147 -10.69 -25.93 -17.05
C ARG A 147 -11.69 -26.57 -18.02
N LYS A 148 -12.98 -26.60 -17.66
CA LYS A 148 -14.01 -27.38 -18.38
C LYS A 148 -14.61 -26.66 -19.59
N PHE A 149 -14.58 -25.32 -19.67
CA PHE A 149 -15.23 -24.57 -20.76
C PHE A 149 -14.37 -23.44 -21.36
N ARG A 150 -14.12 -23.50 -22.68
CA ARG A 150 -13.35 -22.49 -23.45
C ARG A 150 -14.19 -21.58 -24.37
N THR A 151 -15.51 -21.76 -24.44
CA THR A 151 -16.38 -20.98 -25.36
C THR A 151 -16.45 -19.49 -24.98
N SER A 152 -16.75 -18.63 -25.95
CA SER A 152 -16.70 -17.16 -25.79
C SER A 152 -17.68 -16.61 -24.74
N SER A 153 -18.84 -17.25 -24.56
CA SER A 153 -19.80 -16.96 -23.48
C SER A 153 -19.20 -17.20 -22.09
N ASN A 154 -18.47 -18.31 -21.93
CA ASN A 154 -17.81 -18.66 -20.68
C ASN A 154 -16.60 -17.76 -20.35
N LEU A 155 -15.95 -17.15 -21.36
CA LEU A 155 -14.94 -16.11 -21.12
C LEU A 155 -15.53 -14.84 -20.50
N LYS A 156 -16.73 -14.41 -20.90
CA LYS A 156 -17.42 -13.27 -20.27
C LYS A 156 -17.75 -13.57 -18.80
N ARG A 157 -18.36 -14.74 -18.54
CA ARG A 157 -18.69 -15.22 -17.19
C ARG A 157 -17.44 -15.29 -16.30
N ARG A 158 -16.36 -15.89 -16.79
CA ARG A 158 -15.07 -15.97 -16.09
C ARG A 158 -14.50 -14.58 -15.75
N SER A 159 -14.63 -13.60 -16.64
CA SER A 159 -14.20 -12.22 -16.39
C SER A 159 -14.99 -11.58 -15.24
N GLN A 160 -16.32 -11.75 -15.21
CA GLN A 160 -17.16 -11.24 -14.12
C GLN A 160 -16.82 -11.89 -12.77
N LEU A 161 -16.61 -13.22 -12.76
CA LEU A 161 -16.21 -13.96 -11.56
C LEU A 161 -14.84 -13.50 -11.03
N LEU A 162 -13.87 -13.29 -11.92
CA LEU A 162 -12.56 -12.75 -11.56
C LEU A 162 -12.67 -11.31 -11.02
N SER A 163 -13.56 -10.48 -11.59
CA SER A 163 -13.86 -9.15 -11.07
C SER A 163 -14.37 -9.22 -9.63
N VAL A 164 -15.34 -10.08 -9.30
CA VAL A 164 -15.84 -10.18 -7.91
C VAL A 164 -14.74 -10.63 -6.94
N LEU A 165 -13.89 -11.58 -7.34
CA LEU A 165 -12.72 -11.95 -6.53
C LEU A 165 -11.82 -10.72 -6.28
N VAL A 166 -11.38 -10.00 -7.31
CA VAL A 166 -10.53 -8.80 -7.20
C VAL A 166 -11.19 -7.70 -6.37
N TYR A 167 -12.52 -7.57 -6.42
CA TYR A 167 -13.27 -6.64 -5.56
C TYR A 167 -13.18 -7.04 -4.07
N CYS A 168 -13.34 -8.32 -3.77
CA CYS A 168 -13.43 -8.83 -2.41
C CYS A 168 -12.07 -9.08 -1.74
N THR A 169 -11.03 -9.52 -2.46
CA THR A 169 -9.79 -9.97 -1.78
C THR A 169 -9.12 -8.88 -0.94
N PRO A 170 -8.75 -7.71 -1.49
CA PRO A 170 -7.90 -6.77 -0.74
C PRO A 170 -8.55 -6.19 0.51
N PRO A 171 -9.83 -5.72 0.50
CA PRO A 171 -10.44 -5.21 1.72
C PRO A 171 -10.87 -6.31 2.70
N ASN A 172 -11.09 -7.57 2.26
CA ASN A 172 -11.31 -8.68 3.18
C ASN A 172 -10.01 -9.16 3.86
N ILE A 173 -8.84 -9.03 3.22
CA ILE A 173 -7.55 -9.21 3.89
C ILE A 173 -7.37 -8.15 4.99
N LEU A 174 -7.67 -6.88 4.68
CA LEU A 174 -7.64 -5.81 5.68
C LEU A 174 -8.66 -6.05 6.81
N LEU A 175 -9.83 -6.63 6.49
CA LEU A 175 -10.82 -7.02 7.50
C LEU A 175 -10.30 -8.11 8.46
N ALA A 176 -9.45 -9.03 8.01
CA ALA A 176 -8.85 -10.06 8.87
C ALA A 176 -7.94 -9.45 9.97
N LEU A 177 -7.31 -8.30 9.71
CA LEU A 177 -6.52 -7.57 10.71
C LEU A 177 -7.37 -7.02 11.87
N LEU A 178 -8.71 -7.04 11.76
CA LEU A 178 -9.62 -6.61 12.83
C LEU A 178 -10.00 -7.72 13.81
N ILE A 179 -9.69 -9.00 13.51
CA ILE A 179 -10.06 -10.14 14.37
C ILE A 179 -9.58 -9.96 15.83
N PRO A 180 -8.33 -9.51 16.12
CA PRO A 180 -7.86 -9.34 17.50
C PRO A 180 -8.75 -8.39 18.32
N ARG A 181 -9.28 -7.33 17.70
CA ARG A 181 -10.20 -6.40 18.37
C ARG A 181 -11.54 -7.05 18.70
N GLU A 182 -12.10 -7.85 17.80
CA GLU A 182 -13.38 -8.50 18.06
C GLU A 182 -13.23 -9.55 19.19
N ILE A 183 -12.10 -10.28 19.23
CA ILE A 183 -11.71 -11.17 20.33
C ILE A 183 -11.55 -10.37 21.63
N CYS A 184 -10.88 -9.22 21.62
CA CYS A 184 -10.74 -8.35 22.79
C CYS A 184 -12.08 -7.87 23.36
N ILE A 185 -13.05 -7.55 22.50
CA ILE A 185 -14.40 -7.13 22.93
C ILE A 185 -15.16 -8.31 23.54
N ILE A 186 -15.01 -9.52 22.99
CA ILE A 186 -15.55 -10.77 23.56
C ILE A 186 -14.92 -11.06 24.93
N ALA A 187 -13.58 -11.00 25.03
CA ALA A 187 -12.85 -11.23 26.27
C ALA A 187 -13.22 -10.22 27.37
N LYS A 188 -13.43 -8.94 27.02
CA LYS A 188 -13.92 -7.92 27.96
C LYS A 188 -15.31 -8.26 28.49
N GLY A 189 -16.20 -8.79 27.65
CA GLY A 189 -17.54 -9.25 28.06
C GLY A 189 -17.51 -10.39 29.09
N HIS A 190 -16.48 -11.23 29.06
CA HIS A 190 -16.24 -12.29 30.04
C HIS A 190 -15.32 -11.88 31.22
N GLN A 191 -15.07 -10.57 31.41
CA GLN A 191 -14.18 -10.01 32.45
C GLN A 191 -12.70 -10.49 32.40
N LEU A 192 -12.28 -11.20 31.35
CA LEU A 192 -10.93 -11.75 31.19
C LEU A 192 -9.84 -10.67 31.02
N THR A 193 -10.22 -9.41 30.80
CA THR A 193 -9.30 -8.28 30.53
C THR A 193 -8.59 -7.71 31.76
N THR A 194 -8.88 -8.20 32.98
CA THR A 194 -8.11 -7.86 34.19
C THR A 194 -6.70 -8.48 34.20
N VAL A 195 -6.47 -9.49 33.34
CA VAL A 195 -5.17 -10.16 33.20
C VAL A 195 -4.21 -9.30 32.36
N HIS A 196 -3.18 -8.78 33.03
CA HIS A 196 -2.23 -7.75 32.56
C HIS A 196 -1.82 -7.77 31.07
N PRO A 197 -1.42 -8.91 30.44
CA PRO A 197 -1.04 -8.95 29.03
C PRO A 197 -2.16 -8.60 28.03
N TYR A 198 -3.43 -8.80 28.38
CA TYR A 198 -4.54 -8.56 27.45
C TYR A 198 -4.79 -7.06 27.21
N LYS A 199 -4.52 -6.19 28.19
CA LYS A 199 -4.78 -4.75 28.09
C LYS A 199 -4.06 -4.10 26.91
N GLY A 200 -2.74 -4.28 26.81
CA GLY A 200 -1.92 -3.68 25.74
C GLY A 200 -2.25 -4.21 24.34
N ILE A 201 -2.55 -5.52 24.22
CA ILE A 201 -3.02 -6.13 22.96
C ILE A 201 -4.34 -5.48 22.53
N CYS A 202 -5.27 -5.27 23.45
CA CYS A 202 -6.55 -4.66 23.14
C CYS A 202 -6.41 -3.18 22.76
N GLU A 203 -5.64 -2.38 23.50
CA GLU A 203 -5.37 -0.97 23.16
C GLU A 203 -4.74 -0.81 21.77
N ALA A 204 -3.71 -1.61 21.45
CA ALA A 204 -3.11 -1.66 20.12
C ALA A 204 -4.13 -2.07 19.03
N SER A 205 -5.00 -3.05 19.31
CA SER A 205 -6.05 -3.49 18.37
C SER A 205 -7.11 -2.41 18.11
N PHE A 206 -7.40 -1.55 19.09
CA PHE A 206 -8.31 -0.40 18.92
C PHE A 206 -7.69 0.70 18.06
N ALA A 207 -6.42 1.05 18.29
CA ALA A 207 -5.70 2.01 17.45
C ALA A 207 -5.58 1.49 15.99
N MET A 208 -5.23 0.21 15.83
CA MET A 208 -5.17 -0.47 14.54
C MET A 208 -6.53 -0.48 13.84
N TYR A 209 -7.64 -0.71 14.56
CA TYR A 209 -8.98 -0.72 13.96
C TYR A 209 -9.37 0.59 13.27
N THR A 210 -9.03 1.74 13.86
CA THR A 210 -9.35 3.06 13.27
C THR A 210 -8.60 3.28 11.96
N TRP A 211 -7.31 2.96 11.93
CA TRP A 211 -6.51 2.97 10.69
C TRP A 211 -7.02 1.96 9.67
N VAL A 212 -7.19 0.70 10.07
CA VAL A 212 -7.64 -0.40 9.19
C VAL A 212 -9.00 -0.12 8.59
N GLY A 213 -9.95 0.36 9.39
CA GLY A 213 -11.30 0.73 8.92
C GLY A 213 -11.23 1.75 7.78
N ASN A 214 -10.47 2.83 7.99
CA ASN A 214 -10.26 3.87 6.99
C ASN A 214 -9.60 3.32 5.72
N VAL A 215 -8.45 2.64 5.85
CA VAL A 215 -7.72 2.02 4.73
C VAL A 215 -8.64 1.09 3.94
N ARG A 216 -9.37 0.21 4.64
CA ARG A 216 -10.32 -0.74 4.03
C ARG A 216 -11.40 -0.04 3.21
N PHE A 217 -12.00 1.06 3.69
CA PHE A 217 -13.07 1.74 2.93
C PHE A 217 -12.58 2.30 1.58
N PHE A 218 -11.38 2.88 1.54
CA PHE A 218 -10.80 3.34 0.28
C PHE A 218 -10.27 2.16 -0.55
N THR A 219 -9.68 1.13 0.06
CA THR A 219 -9.35 -0.12 -0.66
C THR A 219 -10.59 -0.71 -1.34
N THR A 220 -11.73 -0.80 -0.66
CA THR A 220 -13.03 -1.23 -1.23
C THR A 220 -13.45 -0.34 -2.38
N SER A 221 -13.33 0.98 -2.22
CA SER A 221 -13.66 1.95 -3.27
C SER A 221 -12.78 1.71 -4.49
N LEU A 222 -11.45 1.70 -4.35
CA LEU A 222 -10.49 1.42 -5.42
C LEU A 222 -10.74 0.06 -6.09
N CYS A 223 -10.98 -0.99 -5.29
CA CYS A 223 -11.25 -2.33 -5.80
C CYS A 223 -12.53 -2.36 -6.63
N THR A 224 -13.58 -1.62 -6.25
CA THR A 224 -14.79 -1.42 -7.08
C THR A 224 -14.44 -0.86 -8.46
N LEU A 225 -13.59 0.18 -8.49
CA LEU A 225 -13.18 0.87 -9.72
C LEU A 225 -12.26 0.02 -10.62
N ILE A 226 -11.49 -0.91 -10.05
CA ILE A 226 -10.59 -1.81 -10.79
C ILE A 226 -11.33 -3.06 -11.30
N ALA A 227 -12.14 -3.66 -10.44
CA ALA A 227 -12.78 -4.95 -10.65
C ALA A 227 -13.82 -4.89 -11.78
N PHE A 228 -14.91 -4.18 -11.53
CA PHE A 228 -16.11 -4.22 -12.37
C PHE A 228 -15.89 -3.48 -13.68
N LYS A 229 -16.29 -4.07 -14.80
CA LYS A 229 -16.01 -3.47 -16.12
C LYS A 229 -16.74 -2.15 -16.29
N GLU A 230 -17.91 -2.01 -15.69
CA GLU A 230 -18.81 -0.86 -15.79
C GLU A 230 -18.18 0.33 -15.09
N TYR A 231 -17.85 0.19 -13.80
CA TYR A 231 -17.11 1.19 -13.02
C TYR A 231 -15.71 1.43 -13.57
N ARG A 232 -14.98 0.38 -13.95
CA ARG A 232 -13.68 0.51 -14.62
C ARG A 232 -13.80 1.23 -15.94
N ASP A 233 -14.82 1.03 -16.75
CA ASP A 233 -15.01 1.77 -17.98
C ASP A 233 -15.64 3.15 -17.73
N VAL A 234 -16.22 3.45 -16.57
CA VAL A 234 -16.71 4.79 -16.16
C VAL A 234 -15.62 5.60 -15.43
N VAL A 235 -14.61 4.95 -14.86
CA VAL A 235 -13.40 5.56 -14.29
C VAL A 235 -12.32 5.65 -15.35
N LEU A 236 -12.09 4.56 -16.10
CA LEU A 236 -11.29 4.58 -17.32
C LEU A 236 -12.00 5.28 -18.48
N ARG A 237 -13.26 5.71 -18.48
CA ARG A 237 -13.74 6.64 -19.55
C ARG A 237 -13.07 8.01 -19.37
N PRO A 238 -13.13 8.63 -18.18
CA PRO A 238 -12.19 9.63 -17.69
C PRO A 238 -10.74 9.18 -17.89
N LEU A 239 -10.18 8.19 -17.20
CA LEU A 239 -8.78 7.72 -17.31
C LEU A 239 -8.31 7.33 -18.74
N ARG A 240 -9.22 7.26 -19.74
CA ARG A 240 -8.98 7.18 -21.21
C ARG A 240 -9.12 8.53 -21.95
N ARG A 241 -9.99 9.44 -21.49
CA ARG A 241 -10.21 10.84 -21.92
C ARG A 241 -9.32 11.83 -21.12
N LEU A 242 -9.70 12.11 -19.86
CA LEU A 242 -8.81 12.51 -18.75
C LEU A 242 -7.77 11.42 -18.55
N LYS A 243 -6.76 11.38 -19.39
CA LYS A 243 -5.69 10.41 -19.26
C LYS A 243 -4.70 10.92 -18.18
N LYS A 244 -5.28 11.06 -16.98
CA LYS A 244 -5.04 12.01 -15.87
C LYS A 244 -5.77 11.45 -14.64
N ALA A 245 -5.25 11.70 -13.44
CA ALA A 245 -5.82 11.34 -12.13
C ALA A 245 -5.93 9.83 -11.80
N SER A 246 -4.92 9.32 -11.09
CA SER A 246 -4.94 8.03 -10.37
C SER A 246 -5.14 8.23 -8.87
N ALA A 247 -5.78 7.28 -8.17
CA ALA A 247 -5.74 7.10 -6.70
C ALA A 247 -6.56 5.84 -6.31
N SER A 248 -6.40 5.17 -5.15
CA SER A 248 -5.29 5.00 -4.17
C SER A 248 -5.73 3.98 -3.07
N MET A 249 -4.85 3.70 -2.09
CA MET A 249 -5.09 3.10 -0.75
C MET A 249 -5.20 1.57 -0.58
N VAL A 250 -4.10 0.99 -0.09
CA VAL A 250 -4.01 -0.32 0.61
C VAL A 250 -3.00 -0.28 1.79
N ALA A 251 -2.09 0.70 1.82
CA ALA A 251 -0.74 0.49 2.36
C ALA A 251 -0.47 0.98 3.81
N THR A 252 -1.49 1.08 4.67
CA THR A 252 -1.33 1.80 5.96
C THR A 252 -1.58 1.02 7.25
N ASN A 253 -1.67 -0.33 7.20
CA ASN A 253 -1.84 -1.16 8.41
C ASN A 253 -0.77 -2.21 8.64
N LEU A 254 -0.01 -2.59 7.60
CA LEU A 254 1.11 -3.54 7.72
C LEU A 254 2.29 -2.95 8.53
N VAL A 255 2.14 -1.69 8.93
CA VAL A 255 3.20 -0.73 9.22
C VAL A 255 3.33 -0.43 10.73
N LEU A 256 2.33 -0.81 11.53
CA LEU A 256 2.28 -0.55 12.98
C LEU A 256 2.56 -1.79 13.84
N ALA A 257 2.86 -2.94 13.24
CA ALA A 257 2.98 -4.23 13.94
C ALA A 257 4.27 -5.01 13.61
N MET A 258 5.27 -4.36 13.03
CA MET A 258 6.53 -5.02 12.66
C MET A 258 7.51 -5.06 13.84
N ASN A 259 7.64 -6.22 14.47
CA ASN A 259 8.74 -6.52 15.39
C ASN A 259 10.05 -6.85 14.64
N ALA A 260 11.20 -6.86 15.32
CA ALA A 260 12.49 -7.13 14.68
C ALA A 260 12.51 -8.45 13.86
N PRO A 261 11.93 -9.59 14.32
CA PRO A 261 11.84 -10.81 13.50
C PRO A 261 11.04 -10.65 12.19
N THR A 262 9.92 -9.92 12.19
CA THR A 262 9.16 -9.67 10.96
C THR A 262 9.86 -8.68 10.03
N ALA A 263 10.58 -7.70 10.58
CA ALA A 263 11.48 -6.84 9.80
C ALA A 263 12.63 -7.65 9.17
N LEU A 264 13.26 -8.55 9.92
CA LEU A 264 14.30 -9.46 9.39
C LEU A 264 13.76 -10.35 8.28
N ALA A 265 12.61 -11.01 8.48
CA ALA A 265 11.99 -11.85 7.47
C ALA A 265 11.61 -11.06 6.20
N PHE A 266 11.18 -9.81 6.38
CA PHE A 266 10.88 -8.90 5.27
C PHE A 266 12.13 -8.54 4.47
N GLU A 267 13.23 -8.15 5.14
CA GLU A 267 14.49 -7.82 4.46
C GLU A 267 15.11 -9.05 3.80
N VAL A 268 15.09 -10.23 4.40
CA VAL A 268 15.52 -11.49 3.75
C VAL A 268 14.74 -11.73 2.45
N GLY A 269 13.42 -11.54 2.46
CA GLY A 269 12.59 -11.65 1.26
C GLY A 269 12.93 -10.59 0.20
N HIS A 270 13.16 -9.34 0.63
CA HIS A 270 13.57 -8.24 -0.24
C HIS A 270 14.95 -8.48 -0.88
N THR A 271 15.96 -8.90 -0.10
CA THR A 271 17.29 -9.29 -0.57
C THR A 271 17.20 -10.44 -1.57
N ALA A 272 16.41 -11.49 -1.30
CA ALA A 272 16.24 -12.61 -2.21
C ALA A 272 15.61 -12.21 -3.55
N VAL A 273 14.62 -11.31 -3.55
CA VAL A 273 14.03 -10.74 -4.77
C VAL A 273 15.06 -9.88 -5.52
N ASN A 274 15.86 -9.06 -4.83
CA ASN A 274 16.91 -8.26 -5.46
C ASN A 274 18.00 -9.14 -6.09
N ALA A 275 18.50 -10.15 -5.37
CA ALA A 275 19.45 -11.13 -5.87
C ALA A 275 18.91 -11.84 -7.12
N THR A 276 17.61 -12.21 -7.12
CA THR A 276 16.94 -12.76 -8.30
C THR A 276 16.93 -11.77 -9.47
N VAL A 277 16.59 -10.48 -9.25
CA VAL A 277 16.66 -9.44 -10.29
C VAL A 277 18.09 -9.29 -10.85
N ILE A 278 19.11 -9.31 -9.99
CA ILE A 278 20.53 -9.19 -10.37
C ILE A 278 20.98 -10.41 -11.19
N LEU A 279 20.74 -11.63 -10.72
CA LEU A 279 21.07 -12.87 -11.43
C LEU A 279 20.37 -12.95 -12.80
N LEU A 280 19.08 -12.61 -12.86
CA LEU A 280 18.35 -12.53 -14.13
C LEU A 280 18.92 -11.43 -15.05
N SER A 281 19.34 -10.29 -14.51
CA SER A 281 19.96 -9.20 -15.27
C SER A 281 21.29 -9.60 -15.92
N ILE A 282 22.12 -10.36 -15.20
CA ILE A 282 23.46 -10.76 -15.64
C ILE A 282 23.35 -11.87 -16.69
N PHE A 283 22.65 -12.97 -16.37
CA PHE A 283 22.71 -14.20 -17.16
C PHE A 283 21.56 -14.37 -18.17
N TYR A 284 20.35 -13.88 -17.87
CA TYR A 284 19.13 -14.27 -18.61
C TYR A 284 18.52 -13.15 -19.47
N VAL A 285 18.64 -11.89 -19.04
CA VAL A 285 17.97 -10.74 -19.64
C VAL A 285 18.91 -10.02 -20.62
N LYS A 286 18.50 -9.93 -21.89
CA LYS A 286 19.21 -9.15 -22.92
C LYS A 286 19.33 -7.68 -22.53
N SER A 287 20.47 -7.09 -22.87
CA SER A 287 20.76 -5.70 -22.51
C SER A 287 19.75 -4.73 -23.12
N SER A 288 19.17 -3.89 -22.26
CA SER A 288 18.06 -2.99 -22.56
C SER A 288 17.99 -1.91 -21.47
N LEU A 289 17.35 -0.77 -21.76
CA LEU A 289 17.18 0.30 -20.76
C LEU A 289 16.48 -0.21 -19.48
N CYS A 290 15.46 -1.06 -19.63
CA CYS A 290 14.73 -1.63 -18.49
C CYS A 290 15.63 -2.58 -17.66
N ARG A 291 16.54 -3.33 -18.31
CA ARG A 291 17.55 -4.14 -17.60
C ARG A 291 18.51 -3.26 -16.80
N THR A 292 19.11 -2.26 -17.45
CA THR A 292 20.12 -1.41 -16.79
C THR A 292 19.52 -0.62 -15.63
N TYR A 293 18.30 -0.11 -15.78
CA TYR A 293 17.52 0.51 -14.70
C TYR A 293 17.28 -0.45 -13.54
N ALA A 294 16.73 -1.64 -13.83
CA ALA A 294 16.40 -2.64 -12.82
C ALA A 294 17.65 -3.11 -12.06
N LEU A 295 18.78 -3.29 -12.74
CA LEU A 295 20.06 -3.65 -12.13
C LEU A 295 20.59 -2.54 -11.22
N ASN A 296 20.56 -1.27 -11.66
CA ASN A 296 20.97 -0.14 -10.82
C ASN A 296 20.10 -0.03 -9.56
N HIS A 297 18.78 -0.17 -9.70
CA HIS A 297 17.89 -0.14 -8.54
C HIS A 297 18.14 -1.33 -7.61
N ALA A 298 18.19 -2.56 -8.13
CA ALA A 298 18.33 -3.77 -7.33
C ALA A 298 19.68 -3.87 -6.62
N ILE A 299 20.79 -3.38 -7.19
CA ILE A 299 22.08 -3.32 -6.49
C ILE A 299 21.98 -2.41 -5.27
N VAL A 300 21.51 -1.18 -5.43
CA VAL A 300 21.41 -0.21 -4.33
C VAL A 300 20.40 -0.69 -3.28
N SER A 301 19.26 -1.24 -3.72
CA SER A 301 18.25 -1.83 -2.83
C SER A 301 18.77 -3.08 -2.09
N SER A 302 19.69 -3.84 -2.69
CA SER A 302 20.37 -4.95 -2.02
C SER A 302 21.23 -4.44 -0.87
N LEU A 303 22.03 -3.38 -1.10
CA LEU A 303 22.95 -2.84 -0.09
C LEU A 303 22.20 -2.40 1.18
N ILE A 304 21.09 -1.66 1.05
CA ILE A 304 20.28 -1.32 2.24
C ILE A 304 19.65 -2.56 2.88
N SER A 305 19.09 -3.49 2.10
CA SER A 305 18.45 -4.70 2.65
C SER A 305 19.44 -5.60 3.40
N CYS A 306 20.66 -5.78 2.89
CA CYS A 306 21.72 -6.53 3.56
C CYS A 306 22.19 -5.83 4.85
N PHE A 307 22.26 -4.50 4.83
CA PHE A 307 22.63 -3.72 6.01
C PHE A 307 21.55 -3.80 7.10
N GLU A 308 20.28 -3.60 6.75
CA GLU A 308 19.18 -3.73 7.72
C GLU A 308 18.98 -5.18 8.19
N MET A 309 19.14 -6.18 7.32
CA MET A 309 19.18 -7.60 7.68
C MET A 309 20.28 -7.89 8.72
N PHE A 310 21.50 -7.35 8.51
CA PHE A 310 22.58 -7.48 9.49
C PHE A 310 22.24 -6.82 10.82
N LEU A 311 21.74 -5.58 10.82
CA LEU A 311 21.37 -4.87 12.05
C LEU A 311 20.26 -5.59 12.83
N ASN A 312 19.21 -6.04 12.15
CA ASN A 312 18.13 -6.80 12.76
C ASN A 312 18.64 -8.15 13.30
N PHE A 313 19.60 -8.80 12.63
CA PHE A 313 20.22 -10.04 13.12
C PHE A 313 21.05 -9.82 14.39
N VAL A 314 21.90 -8.79 14.44
CA VAL A 314 22.67 -8.41 15.65
C VAL A 314 21.73 -8.06 16.81
N GLU A 315 20.63 -7.33 16.54
CA GLU A 315 19.62 -6.98 17.54
C GLU A 315 18.90 -8.21 18.11
N ILE A 316 18.47 -9.14 17.25
CA ILE A 316 17.72 -10.35 17.65
C ILE A 316 18.62 -11.35 18.40
N THR A 317 19.85 -11.55 17.94
CA THR A 317 20.76 -12.57 18.51
C THR A 317 21.55 -12.08 19.70
N GLY A 318 21.70 -10.76 19.88
CA GLY A 318 22.64 -10.17 20.83
C GLY A 318 24.12 -10.38 20.45
N PHE A 319 24.41 -11.11 19.38
CA PHE A 319 25.76 -11.40 18.93
C PHE A 319 26.44 -10.11 18.47
N LEU A 320 27.61 -9.79 19.03
CA LEU A 320 28.34 -8.53 18.86
C LEU A 320 27.64 -7.27 19.43
N LYS A 321 26.55 -7.38 20.20
CA LYS A 321 25.78 -6.21 20.67
C LYS A 321 26.65 -5.16 21.37
N ASP A 322 27.50 -5.58 22.32
CA ASP A 322 28.31 -4.64 23.11
C ASP A 322 29.50 -4.07 22.31
N SER A 323 30.14 -4.90 21.49
CA SER A 323 31.27 -4.50 20.62
C SER A 323 30.83 -3.56 19.48
N PHE A 324 29.62 -3.74 18.96
CA PHE A 324 29.11 -3.01 17.80
C PHE A 324 28.20 -1.82 18.18
N PHE A 325 27.47 -1.88 19.29
CA PHE A 325 26.58 -0.79 19.71
C PHE A 325 27.09 0.07 20.88
N GLY A 326 28.30 -0.17 21.40
CA GLY A 326 28.97 0.76 22.32
C GLY A 326 29.33 2.08 21.64
N SER A 327 30.57 2.20 21.15
CA SER A 327 31.04 3.44 20.49
C SER A 327 30.52 3.61 19.06
N LYS A 328 30.19 2.52 18.36
CA LYS A 328 29.85 2.54 16.92
C LYS A 328 28.36 2.70 16.62
N LEU A 329 27.44 2.63 17.60
CA LEU A 329 26.00 2.83 17.38
C LEU A 329 25.67 4.15 16.66
N LYS A 330 26.37 5.23 17.02
CA LYS A 330 26.26 6.53 16.34
C LYS A 330 26.59 6.42 14.83
N TRP A 331 27.74 5.84 14.50
CA TRP A 331 28.16 5.59 13.12
C TRP A 331 27.21 4.65 12.38
N THR A 332 26.72 3.60 13.03
CA THR A 332 25.75 2.67 12.46
C THR A 332 24.43 3.36 12.10
N HIS A 333 23.91 4.23 12.98
CA HIS A 333 22.72 5.04 12.70
C HIS A 333 22.96 6.02 11.55
N PHE A 334 24.10 6.73 11.56
CA PHE A 334 24.48 7.63 10.47
C PHE A 334 24.53 6.90 9.11
N MET A 335 25.21 5.76 9.04
CA MET A 335 25.29 4.94 7.82
C MET A 335 23.92 4.41 7.39
N LYS A 336 23.06 4.01 8.34
CA LYS A 336 21.66 3.62 8.04
C LYS A 336 20.90 4.77 7.37
N VAL A 337 20.97 5.97 7.93
CA VAL A 337 20.32 7.17 7.37
C VAL A 337 20.87 7.49 5.98
N VAL A 338 22.19 7.51 5.80
CA VAL A 338 22.83 7.83 4.50
C VAL A 338 22.50 6.79 3.42
N ILE A 339 22.60 5.49 3.71
CA ILE A 339 22.33 4.42 2.73
C ILE A 339 20.84 4.35 2.38
N ASN A 340 19.94 4.49 3.38
CA ASN A 340 18.51 4.57 3.14
C ASN A 340 18.18 5.81 2.28
N GLN A 341 18.74 6.98 2.62
CA GLN A 341 18.51 8.21 1.86
C GLN A 341 19.06 8.13 0.43
N TYR A 342 20.22 7.50 0.23
CA TYR A 342 20.75 7.22 -1.09
C TYR A 342 19.79 6.33 -1.88
N THR A 343 19.32 5.22 -1.30
CA THR A 343 18.35 4.30 -1.94
C THR A 343 17.02 5.00 -2.27
N ASN A 344 16.52 5.86 -1.36
CA ASN A 344 15.34 6.71 -1.57
C ASN A 344 15.54 7.62 -2.79
N CYS A 345 16.63 8.39 -2.81
CA CYS A 345 16.98 9.30 -3.90
C CYS A 345 17.20 8.53 -5.22
N THR A 346 17.91 7.40 -5.22
CA THR A 346 18.09 6.50 -6.38
C THR A 346 16.73 6.10 -6.95
N TYR A 347 15.82 5.58 -6.12
CA TYR A 347 14.50 5.19 -6.59
C TYR A 347 13.77 6.37 -7.26
N CYS A 348 13.73 7.53 -6.61
CA CYS A 348 13.05 8.73 -7.13
C CYS A 348 13.70 9.25 -8.44
N VAL A 349 15.04 9.32 -8.53
CA VAL A 349 15.74 9.89 -9.70
C VAL A 349 15.59 8.97 -10.89
N PHE A 350 15.90 7.68 -10.71
CA PHE A 350 15.83 6.74 -11.81
C PHE A 350 14.39 6.39 -12.21
N SER A 351 13.40 6.44 -11.30
CA SER A 351 11.99 6.21 -11.66
C SER A 351 11.42 7.35 -12.52
N THR A 352 11.73 8.62 -12.19
CA THR A 352 11.43 9.77 -13.04
C THR A 352 12.13 9.64 -14.40
N LEU A 353 13.41 9.24 -14.40
CA LEU A 353 14.19 9.05 -15.63
C LEU A 353 13.61 7.94 -16.53
N ILE A 354 13.27 6.77 -16.01
CA ILE A 354 12.73 5.68 -16.85
C ILE A 354 11.35 6.05 -17.40
N VAL A 355 10.52 6.77 -16.65
CA VAL A 355 9.23 7.31 -17.16
C VAL A 355 9.48 8.33 -18.27
N LEU A 356 10.40 9.28 -18.09
CA LEU A 356 10.79 10.26 -19.11
C LEU A 356 11.27 9.57 -20.40
N MET A 357 12.19 8.61 -20.29
CA MET A 357 12.78 7.96 -21.45
C MET A 357 11.78 7.03 -22.17
N ASN A 358 10.89 6.33 -21.45
CA ASN A 358 9.81 5.59 -22.09
C ASN A 358 8.74 6.51 -22.70
N TYR A 359 8.50 7.70 -22.14
CA TYR A 359 7.66 8.73 -22.77
C TYR A 359 8.26 9.22 -24.09
N ILE A 360 9.57 9.49 -24.13
CA ILE A 360 10.29 9.91 -25.35
C ILE A 360 10.30 8.77 -26.38
N LEU A 361 10.57 7.51 -25.98
CA LEU A 361 10.49 6.33 -26.85
C LEU A 361 9.12 6.17 -27.51
N TYR A 362 8.04 6.38 -26.74
CA TYR A 362 6.69 6.24 -27.23
C TYR A 362 6.25 7.40 -28.13
N THR A 363 6.68 8.63 -27.82
CA THR A 363 6.18 9.85 -28.47
C THR A 363 7.06 10.29 -29.65
N TYR A 364 8.37 10.14 -29.54
CA TYR A 364 9.37 10.61 -30.52
C TYR A 364 10.40 9.52 -30.83
N PRO A 365 9.99 8.37 -31.42
CA PRO A 365 10.87 7.22 -31.61
C PRO A 365 12.15 7.54 -32.40
N MET A 366 12.09 8.44 -33.39
CA MET A 366 13.27 8.88 -34.17
C MET A 366 14.24 9.74 -33.35
N LYS A 367 13.73 10.60 -32.45
CA LYS A 367 14.60 11.35 -31.51
C LYS A 367 15.16 10.39 -30.46
N TYR A 368 14.35 9.45 -29.96
CA TYR A 368 14.79 8.44 -29.00
C TYR A 368 15.95 7.60 -29.56
N SER A 369 15.85 7.06 -30.79
CA SER A 369 16.93 6.28 -31.39
C SER A 369 18.23 7.07 -31.53
N HIS A 370 18.17 8.36 -31.83
CA HIS A 370 19.35 9.23 -31.90
C HIS A 370 19.92 9.63 -30.52
N LEU A 371 19.06 9.74 -29.50
CA LEU A 371 19.44 10.03 -28.12
C LEU A 371 19.99 8.79 -27.37
N MET A 372 19.58 7.57 -27.75
CA MET A 372 19.76 6.36 -26.94
C MET A 372 20.83 5.41 -27.47
N ASN A 373 21.98 5.97 -27.86
CA ASN A 373 23.20 5.21 -28.07
C ASN A 373 23.74 4.71 -26.72
N LYS A 374 24.39 3.53 -26.68
CA LYS A 374 24.90 2.89 -25.44
C LYS A 374 25.69 3.87 -24.54
N ARG A 375 26.62 4.64 -25.12
CA ARG A 375 27.42 5.65 -24.41
C ARG A 375 26.55 6.77 -23.81
N LYS A 376 25.56 7.27 -24.57
CA LYS A 376 24.62 8.32 -24.09
C LYS A 376 23.75 7.79 -22.94
N VAL A 377 23.27 6.55 -23.00
CA VAL A 377 22.55 5.91 -21.89
C VAL A 377 23.42 5.83 -20.64
N LEU A 378 24.70 5.45 -20.77
CA LEU A 378 25.63 5.41 -19.65
C LEU A 378 25.85 6.80 -19.04
N HIS A 379 26.13 7.84 -19.84
CA HIS A 379 26.28 9.21 -19.33
C HIS A 379 25.03 9.71 -18.60
N VAL A 380 23.83 9.42 -19.11
CA VAL A 380 22.57 9.78 -18.45
C VAL A 380 22.40 9.06 -17.11
N LEU A 381 22.87 7.82 -16.97
CA LEU A 381 22.84 7.10 -15.70
C LEU A 381 23.89 7.62 -14.71
N ILE A 382 25.09 7.98 -15.18
CA ILE A 382 26.13 8.64 -14.38
C ILE A 382 25.64 9.99 -13.86
N ALA A 383 25.04 10.82 -14.72
CA ALA A 383 24.43 12.09 -14.32
C ALA A 383 23.29 11.88 -13.30
N GLY A 384 22.47 10.83 -13.48
CA GLY A 384 21.45 10.44 -12.50
C GLY A 384 22.05 10.13 -11.12
N HIS A 385 23.13 9.35 -11.06
CA HIS A 385 23.85 9.09 -9.80
C HIS A 385 24.50 10.36 -9.23
N GLY A 386 25.02 11.26 -10.05
CA GLY A 386 25.52 12.57 -9.61
C GLY A 386 24.45 13.41 -8.89
N VAL A 387 23.22 13.45 -9.44
CA VAL A 387 22.07 14.09 -8.78
C VAL A 387 21.70 13.38 -7.47
N VAL A 388 21.72 12.04 -7.43
CA VAL A 388 21.49 11.28 -6.19
C VAL A 388 22.51 11.64 -5.11
N ILE A 389 23.80 11.68 -5.45
CA ILE A 389 24.89 12.02 -4.52
C ILE A 389 24.73 13.45 -4.00
N PHE A 390 24.41 14.42 -4.88
CA PHE A 390 24.11 15.80 -4.49
C PHE A 390 22.94 15.86 -3.49
N LEU A 391 21.84 15.16 -3.75
CA LEU A 391 20.70 15.12 -2.84
C LEU A 391 21.02 14.45 -1.50
N VAL A 392 21.89 13.44 -1.46
CA VAL A 392 22.34 12.83 -0.20
C VAL A 392 23.26 13.76 0.57
N ALA A 393 24.16 14.48 -0.11
CA ALA A 393 25.06 15.45 0.51
C ALA A 393 24.32 16.57 1.26
N LEU A 394 23.11 16.94 0.80
CA LEU A 394 22.24 17.89 1.52
C LEU A 394 21.67 17.34 2.85
N VAL A 395 21.55 16.01 3.00
CA VAL A 395 21.04 15.36 4.23
C VAL A 395 22.15 15.06 5.23
N VAL A 396 23.38 14.81 4.74
CA VAL A 396 24.53 14.45 5.59
C VAL A 396 24.71 15.41 6.79
N PRO A 397 24.63 16.76 6.66
CA PRO A 397 24.76 17.65 7.81
C PRO A 397 23.64 17.49 8.85
N GLY A 398 22.39 17.27 8.42
CA GLY A 398 21.27 16.99 9.33
C GLY A 398 21.44 15.65 10.07
N ALA A 399 21.90 14.62 9.36
CA ALA A 399 22.21 13.31 9.95
C ALA A 399 23.40 13.37 10.92
N ILE A 400 24.43 14.17 10.62
CA ILE A 400 25.55 14.45 11.54
C ILE A 400 25.02 15.15 12.79
N ASN A 401 24.16 16.17 12.65
CA ASN A 401 23.59 16.89 13.79
C ASN A 401 22.79 15.96 14.73
N GLU A 402 21.89 15.13 14.17
CA GLU A 402 21.07 14.16 14.93
C GLU A 402 21.92 13.10 15.66
N VAL A 403 23.05 12.69 15.07
CA VAL A 403 23.91 11.61 15.59
C VAL A 403 24.98 12.12 16.57
N VAL A 404 25.59 13.26 16.27
CA VAL A 404 26.76 13.80 16.99
C VAL A 404 26.31 14.76 18.10
N MET A 405 25.46 15.73 17.80
CA MET A 405 25.15 16.89 18.66
C MET A 405 24.00 16.64 19.66
N LYS A 406 23.70 15.37 19.95
CA LYS A 406 22.46 14.84 20.54
C LYS A 406 21.95 15.45 21.88
N ASN A 407 22.72 16.33 22.53
CA ASN A 407 22.39 16.97 23.81
C ASN A 407 22.51 18.52 23.81
N SER A 408 22.87 19.16 22.69
CA SER A 408 23.10 20.62 22.66
C SER A 408 22.12 21.34 21.74
N ALA A 409 21.44 22.34 22.30
CA ALA A 409 20.47 23.22 21.67
C ALA A 409 19.19 22.55 21.12
N ARG A 410 18.04 22.97 21.70
CA ARG A 410 16.90 23.34 20.85
C ARG A 410 17.48 24.34 19.83
N VAL A 411 17.48 23.96 18.55
CA VAL A 411 18.06 24.79 17.48
C VAL A 411 17.07 25.95 17.20
N THR A 412 17.07 26.93 18.10
CA THR A 412 16.21 28.12 18.05
C THR A 412 16.63 29.11 16.97
N GLU A 413 17.85 28.97 16.46
CA GLU A 413 18.35 29.67 15.28
C GLU A 413 18.33 28.73 14.08
N VAL A 414 17.74 29.17 12.97
CA VAL A 414 17.59 28.37 11.74
C VAL A 414 18.96 28.18 11.06
N ASN A 415 19.72 27.23 11.57
CA ASN A 415 21.07 26.93 11.10
C ASN A 415 21.06 26.43 9.64
N LEU A 416 22.13 26.75 8.90
CA LEU A 416 22.33 26.37 7.50
C LEU A 416 22.06 24.88 7.22
N PHE A 417 22.38 24.00 8.16
CA PHE A 417 22.12 22.55 8.05
C PHE A 417 20.63 22.19 8.03
N ALA A 418 19.79 22.90 8.79
CA ALA A 418 18.34 22.74 8.72
C ALA A 418 17.81 23.23 7.36
N LEU A 419 18.31 24.38 6.88
CA LEU A 419 17.94 24.93 5.57
C LEU A 419 18.29 23.99 4.41
N LEU A 420 19.51 23.41 4.40
CA LEU A 420 19.93 22.43 3.38
C LEU A 420 19.06 21.16 3.41
N PHE A 421 18.68 20.70 4.59
CA PHE A 421 17.81 19.56 4.79
C PHE A 421 16.36 19.83 4.32
N PHE A 422 15.79 21.01 4.61
CA PHE A 422 14.50 21.41 4.04
C PHE A 422 14.57 21.56 2.52
N PHE A 423 15.64 22.14 1.99
CA PHE A 423 15.84 22.29 0.55
C PHE A 423 15.85 20.92 -0.15
N GLN A 424 16.47 19.90 0.45
CA GLN A 424 16.44 18.53 -0.05
C GLN A 424 15.02 17.93 -0.08
N HIS A 425 14.23 18.12 0.99
CA HIS A 425 12.83 17.70 0.99
C HIS A 425 12.00 18.44 -0.08
N ILE A 426 12.23 19.75 -0.27
CA ILE A 426 11.60 20.55 -1.34
C ILE A 426 11.95 19.99 -2.73
N VAL A 427 13.22 19.69 -2.99
CA VAL A 427 13.64 19.12 -4.29
C VAL A 427 13.02 17.73 -4.51
N LEU A 428 12.92 16.89 -3.48
CA LEU A 428 12.20 15.61 -3.59
C LEU A 428 10.69 15.79 -3.89
N HIS A 429 10.05 16.82 -3.34
CA HIS A 429 8.65 17.14 -3.64
C HIS A 429 8.47 17.66 -5.08
N ILE A 430 9.35 18.57 -5.53
CA ILE A 430 9.40 19.03 -6.93
C ILE A 430 9.56 17.83 -7.86
N GLN A 431 10.46 16.92 -7.52
CA GLN A 431 10.73 15.71 -8.30
C GLN A 431 9.54 14.74 -8.34
N LEU A 432 8.82 14.54 -7.23
CA LEU A 432 7.56 13.78 -7.19
C LEU A 432 6.49 14.46 -8.06
N GLY A 433 6.44 15.79 -8.06
CA GLY A 433 5.60 16.60 -8.96
C GLY A 433 5.93 16.35 -10.43
N VAL A 434 7.21 16.48 -10.81
CA VAL A 434 7.71 16.20 -12.17
C VAL A 434 7.40 14.76 -12.59
N MET A 435 7.62 13.78 -11.71
CA MET A 435 7.27 12.38 -11.96
C MET A 435 5.77 12.22 -12.21
N THR A 436 4.93 12.85 -11.39
CA THR A 436 3.46 12.79 -11.52
C THR A 436 3.00 13.42 -12.82
N VAL A 437 3.57 14.56 -13.22
CA VAL A 437 3.31 15.20 -14.52
C VAL A 437 3.72 14.29 -15.68
N LEU A 438 4.93 13.73 -15.65
CA LEU A 438 5.41 12.80 -16.68
C LEU A 438 4.61 11.50 -16.73
N TYR A 439 4.21 10.97 -15.57
CA TYR A 439 3.32 9.82 -15.46
C TYR A 439 1.99 10.15 -16.11
N VAL A 440 1.38 11.30 -15.78
CA VAL A 440 0.17 11.81 -16.43
C VAL A 440 0.36 12.10 -17.93
N MET A 441 1.56 12.43 -18.42
CA MET A 441 1.84 12.66 -19.85
C MET A 441 2.09 11.35 -20.64
N ALA A 442 2.73 10.34 -20.04
CA ALA A 442 2.80 8.97 -20.57
C ALA A 442 1.42 8.31 -20.53
N VAL A 443 0.76 8.49 -19.38
CA VAL A 443 -0.68 8.37 -19.18
C VAL A 443 -1.44 9.46 -19.94
N TYR A 444 -0.87 10.30 -20.83
CA TYR A 444 -1.58 11.11 -21.85
C TYR A 444 -1.51 10.52 -23.28
N LYS A 445 -0.39 9.90 -23.68
CA LYS A 445 -0.23 9.45 -25.08
C LYS A 445 -0.92 8.11 -25.41
N ILE A 446 -0.65 7.02 -24.68
CA ILE A 446 -1.21 5.65 -24.91
C ILE A 446 -2.67 5.61 -25.41
N ILE A 447 -3.62 6.27 -24.72
CA ILE A 447 -5.05 6.07 -25.01
C ILE A 447 -5.54 6.96 -26.15
N LYS A 448 -5.03 8.20 -26.28
CA LYS A 448 -5.17 9.01 -27.51
C LYS A 448 -4.71 8.22 -28.76
N PHE A 449 -3.79 7.28 -28.60
CA PHE A 449 -3.24 6.45 -29.69
C PHE A 449 -3.77 5.00 -29.77
N THR A 450 -4.90 4.66 -29.13
CA THR A 450 -5.41 3.26 -29.07
C THR A 450 -5.78 2.64 -30.43
N LYS A 451 -6.02 3.44 -31.47
CA LYS A 451 -6.64 2.99 -32.75
C LYS A 451 -5.68 2.67 -33.92
N LYS A 452 -4.33 2.65 -33.80
CA LYS A 452 -3.42 2.51 -34.98
C LYS A 452 -2.32 1.43 -34.88
N LYS A 453 -2.24 0.59 -35.93
CA LYS A 453 -1.19 -0.37 -36.41
C LYS A 453 -0.52 -1.35 -35.42
N LYS A 454 -0.31 -2.60 -35.88
CA LYS A 454 0.20 -3.77 -35.13
C LYS A 454 1.55 -3.52 -34.42
N SER A 455 2.52 -2.85 -35.04
CA SER A 455 3.84 -2.61 -34.42
C SER A 455 3.84 -1.60 -33.26
N ARG A 456 2.79 -0.77 -33.13
CA ARG A 456 2.65 0.10 -31.95
C ARG A 456 2.25 -0.67 -30.68
N ASN A 457 1.73 -1.89 -30.80
CA ASN A 457 1.35 -2.70 -29.64
C ASN A 457 2.57 -3.10 -28.79
N ALA A 458 3.74 -3.32 -29.39
CA ALA A 458 4.97 -3.62 -28.64
C ALA A 458 5.40 -2.43 -27.76
N ARG A 459 5.54 -1.24 -28.36
CA ARG A 459 5.86 0.02 -27.66
C ARG A 459 4.82 0.39 -26.60
N ARG A 460 3.53 0.19 -26.91
CA ARG A 460 2.43 0.36 -25.95
C ARG A 460 2.56 -0.59 -24.76
N SER A 461 2.87 -1.87 -25.01
CA SER A 461 3.05 -2.86 -23.96
C SER A 461 4.24 -2.54 -23.07
N GLN A 462 5.33 -2.01 -23.62
CA GLN A 462 6.50 -1.58 -22.86
C GLN A 462 6.17 -0.39 -21.97
N LEU A 463 5.60 0.70 -22.52
CA LEU A 463 5.22 1.86 -21.72
C LEU A 463 4.18 1.51 -20.64
N LEU A 464 3.20 0.66 -20.96
CA LEU A 464 2.24 0.16 -19.96
C LEU A 464 2.92 -0.65 -18.85
N SER A 465 3.94 -1.45 -19.18
CA SER A 465 4.71 -2.22 -18.18
C SER A 465 5.50 -1.29 -17.25
N VAL A 466 6.11 -0.23 -17.77
CA VAL A 466 6.80 0.79 -16.95
C VAL A 466 5.83 1.54 -16.05
N LEU A 467 4.62 1.88 -16.53
CA LEU A 467 3.60 2.52 -15.70
C LEU A 467 3.10 1.60 -14.58
N ILE A 468 2.82 0.32 -14.90
CA ILE A 468 2.45 -0.70 -13.90
C ILE A 468 3.57 -0.91 -12.88
N TYR A 469 4.83 -0.88 -13.30
CA TYR A 469 5.98 -0.93 -12.40
C TYR A 469 6.02 0.28 -11.45
N CYS A 470 5.80 1.49 -11.98
CA CYS A 470 5.85 2.71 -11.18
C CYS A 470 4.63 2.88 -10.25
N THR A 471 3.44 2.36 -10.56
CA THR A 471 2.25 2.71 -9.73
C THR A 471 2.37 2.24 -8.27
N PRO A 472 2.65 0.96 -7.96
CA PRO A 472 2.61 0.49 -6.58
C PRO A 472 3.64 1.17 -5.67
N PRO A 473 4.95 1.27 -6.00
CA PRO A 473 5.91 1.88 -5.09
C PRO A 473 5.70 3.38 -4.90
N ASN A 474 5.18 4.10 -5.90
CA ASN A 474 4.88 5.53 -5.74
C ASN A 474 3.63 5.81 -4.90
N ILE A 475 2.73 4.82 -4.70
CA ILE A 475 1.67 4.92 -3.69
C ILE A 475 2.29 4.94 -2.28
N PHE A 476 3.29 4.11 -2.00
CA PHE A 476 4.02 4.15 -0.72
C PHE A 476 4.80 5.47 -0.56
N LEU A 477 5.43 5.99 -1.63
CA LEU A 477 6.07 7.31 -1.60
C LEU A 477 5.08 8.45 -1.26
N LEU A 478 3.83 8.38 -1.72
CA LEU A 478 2.79 9.35 -1.35
C LEU A 478 2.42 9.27 0.14
N ILE A 479 2.47 8.07 0.73
CA ILE A 479 2.16 7.86 2.17
C ILE A 479 3.32 8.35 3.06
N ASN A 480 4.49 8.66 2.50
CA ASN A 480 5.58 9.31 3.21
C ASN A 480 5.37 10.82 3.42
N LEU A 481 4.46 11.47 2.67
CA LEU A 481 4.21 12.91 2.77
C LEU A 481 3.90 13.42 4.20
N PRO A 482 3.09 12.72 5.05
CA PRO A 482 2.86 13.16 6.41
C PRO A 482 4.13 13.21 7.27
N ARG A 483 5.11 12.32 7.04
CA ARG A 483 6.42 12.43 7.72
C ARG A 483 7.17 13.67 7.26
N ASP A 484 7.22 13.90 5.96
CA ASP A 484 8.00 15.02 5.44
C ASP A 484 7.38 16.37 5.84
N ILE A 485 6.04 16.47 5.88
CA ILE A 485 5.31 17.60 6.47
C ILE A 485 5.63 17.74 7.95
N CYS A 486 5.60 16.65 8.73
CA CYS A 486 6.00 16.65 10.14
C CYS A 486 7.42 17.19 10.34
N VAL A 487 8.39 16.66 9.59
CA VAL A 487 9.80 17.04 9.66
C VAL A 487 10.00 18.54 9.35
N VAL A 488 9.33 19.07 8.34
CA VAL A 488 9.35 20.51 8.01
C VAL A 488 8.67 21.33 9.12
N ALA A 489 7.49 20.92 9.59
CA ALA A 489 6.73 21.66 10.60
C ALA A 489 7.45 21.71 11.97
N THR A 490 8.03 20.58 12.43
CA THR A 490 8.83 20.54 13.66
C THR A 490 10.14 21.31 13.51
N GLY A 491 10.74 21.30 12.31
CA GLY A 491 12.00 21.99 12.06
C GLY A 491 11.88 23.51 11.86
N LEU A 492 10.68 24.01 11.57
CA LEU A 492 10.35 25.43 11.51
C LEU A 492 9.71 25.94 12.83
N ASP A 493 9.68 25.10 13.88
CA ASP A 493 9.03 25.35 15.18
C ASP A 493 7.55 25.82 15.07
N LEU A 494 6.86 25.41 14.01
CA LEU A 494 5.49 25.84 13.71
C LEU A 494 4.43 25.18 14.61
N VAL A 495 4.82 24.16 15.40
CA VAL A 495 3.87 23.38 16.19
C VAL A 495 4.48 22.92 17.53
N ALA A 496 4.09 23.61 18.60
CA ALA A 496 4.40 23.22 19.99
C ALA A 496 3.39 22.22 20.60
N ASP A 497 2.38 21.78 19.84
CA ASP A 497 1.33 20.87 20.32
C ASP A 497 1.89 19.44 20.55
N PRO A 498 1.84 18.90 21.79
CA PRO A 498 2.31 17.54 22.08
C PRO A 498 1.56 16.45 21.30
N LEU A 499 0.30 16.70 20.89
CA LEU A 499 -0.45 15.79 20.02
C LEU A 499 0.20 15.67 18.64
N PHE A 500 0.65 16.80 18.08
CA PHE A 500 1.34 16.82 16.79
C PHE A 500 2.68 16.10 16.85
N ILE A 501 3.47 16.32 17.92
CA ILE A 501 4.73 15.60 18.16
C ILE A 501 4.48 14.08 18.19
N SER A 502 3.48 13.63 18.94
CA SER A 502 3.10 12.20 18.99
C SER A 502 2.70 11.63 17.61
N VAL A 503 1.92 12.38 16.83
CA VAL A 503 1.57 11.99 15.45
C VAL A 503 2.81 11.92 14.56
N CYS A 504 3.78 12.81 14.74
CA CYS A 504 5.02 12.84 13.98
C CYS A 504 5.97 11.69 14.34
N ASP A 505 6.06 11.29 15.61
CA ASP A 505 6.84 10.11 16.01
C ASP A 505 6.22 8.81 15.49
N VAL A 506 4.89 8.68 15.54
CA VAL A 506 4.18 7.57 14.90
C VAL A 506 4.45 7.58 13.39
N SER A 507 4.34 8.74 12.72
CA SER A 507 4.62 8.91 11.29
C SER A 507 6.07 8.53 10.91
N ARG A 508 7.04 8.86 11.76
CA ARG A 508 8.47 8.53 11.59
C ARG A 508 8.71 7.01 11.67
N THR A 509 8.10 6.35 12.65
CA THR A 509 8.13 4.88 12.80
C THR A 509 7.44 4.20 11.61
N VAL A 510 6.26 4.68 11.23
CA VAL A 510 5.45 4.21 10.09
C VAL A 510 6.23 4.29 8.78
N PHE A 511 6.95 5.40 8.55
CA PHE A 511 7.76 5.62 7.35
C PHE A 511 8.89 4.60 7.17
N HIS A 512 9.51 4.12 8.26
CA HIS A 512 10.62 3.17 8.18
C HIS A 512 10.15 1.89 7.46
N TYR A 513 9.11 1.26 8.00
CA TYR A 513 8.52 0.05 7.42
C TYR A 513 7.91 0.28 6.03
N ILE A 514 7.27 1.44 5.79
CA ILE A 514 6.75 1.79 4.45
C ILE A 514 7.87 1.90 3.41
N SER A 515 9.04 2.41 3.79
CA SER A 515 10.17 2.57 2.86
C SER A 515 10.76 1.22 2.47
N SER A 516 10.98 0.31 3.44
CA SER A 516 11.33 -1.09 3.18
C SER A 516 10.27 -1.77 2.29
N MET A 517 8.99 -1.65 2.63
CA MET A 517 7.88 -2.21 1.83
C MET A 517 7.89 -1.72 0.38
N ARG A 518 8.11 -0.42 0.19
CA ARG A 518 8.19 0.19 -1.13
C ARG A 518 9.31 -0.42 -1.97
N PHE A 519 10.48 -0.66 -1.38
CA PHE A 519 11.63 -1.23 -2.08
C PHE A 519 11.38 -2.69 -2.51
N ALA A 520 10.90 -3.55 -1.62
CA ALA A 520 10.57 -4.93 -2.00
C ALA A 520 9.44 -4.99 -3.05
N VAL A 521 8.42 -4.12 -2.92
CA VAL A 521 7.35 -3.99 -3.92
C VAL A 521 7.89 -3.50 -5.27
N ALA A 522 8.85 -2.56 -5.30
CA ALA A 522 9.51 -2.14 -6.52
C ALA A 522 10.23 -3.32 -7.19
N SER A 523 11.06 -4.06 -6.45
CA SER A 523 11.78 -5.20 -6.99
C SER A 523 10.86 -6.34 -7.45
N LEU A 524 9.78 -6.61 -6.73
CA LEU A 524 8.73 -7.55 -7.18
C LEU A 524 8.03 -7.05 -8.45
N CYS A 525 7.76 -5.74 -8.55
CA CYS A 525 7.20 -5.12 -9.74
C CYS A 525 8.15 -5.23 -10.96
N ILE A 526 9.48 -5.28 -10.80
CA ILE A 526 10.41 -5.56 -11.91
C ILE A 526 10.10 -6.94 -12.51
N LEU A 527 10.03 -7.97 -11.65
CA LEU A 527 9.77 -9.36 -12.06
C LEU A 527 8.38 -9.53 -12.72
N ILE A 528 7.36 -8.87 -12.18
CA ILE A 528 5.97 -8.98 -12.66
C ILE A 528 5.70 -8.12 -13.90
N ALA A 529 6.19 -6.88 -13.94
CA ALA A 529 5.80 -5.93 -14.99
C ALA A 529 6.66 -6.09 -16.25
N PHE A 530 7.98 -6.22 -16.13
CA PHE A 530 8.87 -6.22 -17.28
C PHE A 530 8.80 -7.54 -18.06
N ARG A 531 8.66 -7.45 -19.39
CA ARG A 531 8.40 -8.61 -20.25
C ARG A 531 9.62 -9.53 -20.35
N GLU A 532 10.81 -8.94 -20.29
CA GLU A 532 12.09 -9.62 -20.34
C GLU A 532 12.29 -10.51 -19.11
N TYR A 533 12.03 -9.97 -17.91
CA TYR A 533 12.15 -10.70 -16.65
C TYR A 533 11.13 -11.84 -16.54
N ARG A 534 9.85 -11.61 -16.87
CA ARG A 534 8.85 -12.69 -16.96
C ARG A 534 9.29 -13.82 -17.89
N ARG A 535 9.87 -13.49 -19.05
CA ARG A 535 10.38 -14.49 -20.01
C ARG A 535 11.62 -15.22 -19.46
N ALA A 536 12.50 -14.52 -18.77
CA ALA A 536 13.68 -15.09 -18.13
C ALA A 536 13.29 -16.12 -17.04
N ILE A 537 12.36 -15.75 -16.15
CA ILE A 537 11.79 -16.66 -15.14
C ILE A 537 11.17 -17.90 -15.80
N VAL A 538 10.35 -17.72 -16.84
CA VAL A 538 9.70 -18.86 -17.54
C VAL A 538 10.70 -19.78 -18.24
N ARG A 539 11.87 -19.28 -18.67
CA ARG A 539 12.95 -20.13 -19.23
C ARG A 539 13.67 -20.91 -18.14
N LEU A 540 14.03 -20.23 -17.04
CA LEU A 540 14.67 -20.83 -15.88
C LEU A 540 13.81 -21.96 -15.30
N LEU A 541 12.52 -21.71 -15.06
CA LEU A 541 11.56 -22.71 -14.58
C LEU A 541 11.30 -23.87 -15.56
N LYS A 542 11.68 -23.74 -16.84
CA LYS A 542 11.58 -24.80 -17.84
C LYS A 542 12.87 -25.61 -18.01
N GLY A 543 13.91 -25.33 -17.22
CA GLY A 543 15.22 -25.99 -17.37
C GLY A 543 15.87 -25.76 -18.73
N GLN A 544 15.44 -24.75 -19.50
CA GLN A 544 16.01 -24.49 -20.82
C GLN A 544 17.43 -23.96 -20.64
N GLN A 545 18.43 -24.82 -20.85
CA GLN A 545 19.83 -24.42 -20.90
C GLN A 545 20.00 -23.28 -21.91
N ILE A 546 20.38 -22.11 -21.39
CA ILE A 546 20.70 -20.96 -22.22
C ILE A 546 22.18 -21.09 -22.55
N GLY A 547 22.49 -21.61 -23.74
CA GLY A 547 23.83 -21.50 -24.31
C GLY A 547 24.29 -20.04 -24.23
N PRO A 548 25.57 -19.77 -23.88
CA PRO A 548 26.04 -18.45 -23.51
C PRO A 548 25.63 -17.44 -24.58
N GLN A 549 24.80 -16.46 -24.19
CA GLN A 549 24.34 -15.44 -25.12
C GLN A 549 25.55 -14.59 -25.50
N SER A 550 26.16 -14.91 -26.64
CA SER A 550 27.22 -14.12 -27.26
C SER A 550 26.77 -12.65 -27.25
N ALA A 551 27.61 -11.79 -26.69
CA ALA A 551 27.24 -10.44 -26.27
C ALA A 551 27.04 -9.45 -27.44
N VAL A 552 26.67 -9.98 -28.61
CA VAL A 552 26.17 -9.24 -29.76
C VAL A 552 24.88 -8.54 -29.35
N PHE A 553 25.09 -7.30 -28.93
CA PHE A 553 24.09 -6.30 -28.62
C PHE A 553 23.34 -5.97 -29.93
N THR A 554 22.46 -6.89 -30.33
CA THR A 554 21.41 -6.63 -31.30
C THR A 554 20.54 -5.53 -30.70
N VAL A 555 20.89 -4.27 -31.01
CA VAL A 555 19.94 -3.18 -31.06
C VAL A 555 18.88 -3.69 -32.02
N SER A 556 17.83 -4.27 -31.46
CA SER A 556 16.66 -4.65 -32.22
C SER A 556 16.01 -3.34 -32.63
N THR A 557 16.51 -2.77 -33.72
CA THR A 557 15.80 -1.81 -34.56
C THR A 557 14.47 -2.47 -34.87
N VAL A 558 13.45 -2.11 -34.09
CA VAL A 558 12.05 -2.44 -34.40
C VAL A 558 11.62 -1.52 -35.55
N CYS A 559 12.29 -1.71 -36.69
CA CYS A 559 11.95 -1.20 -38.00
C CYS A 559 11.03 -2.22 -38.68
N CYS A 560 9.81 -2.33 -38.12
CA CYS A 560 8.61 -3.00 -38.63
C CYS A 560 7.43 -2.37 -37.86
#